data_AF-A0A947E8V4-F1
#
_entry.id   AF-A0A947E8V4-F1
#
_cell.length_a   1.000
_cell.length_b   1.000
_cell.length_c   1.000
_cell.angle_alpha   90.00
_cell.angle_beta   90.00
_cell.angle_gamma   90.00
#
_symmetry.space_group_name_H-M   'P 1'
#
loop_
_entity.id
_entity.type
_entity.pdbx_description
1 polymer ?
#
loop_
_entity_poly.entity_id
_entity_poly.type
_entity_poly.pdbx_seq_one_letter_code
_entity_poly.pdbx_strand_id
1 'polypeptide(L)'
;FADPKNSEEIFDPEAARYWMPVDQYIGGVEHAVLHLLYARFITKVLFDMGLSPVQEPFARLFTQGMLVKDGAKMSKSKGNVVSPDHYYDRYGADAIRLYELFIGPPTDDAIWSDRGVEGTSRFLDRVWRMGVGESGDLVDRPETDDDVEVLREAHRTIERVTNDIDRFSFNTAVAAMMELSNTLMSYLRSDAGARRETFEEAYGYLLRMLGPMAPHVAHELWEITGGGSMLATEAWPEWDPEMVKRDVVTLVVQVNGKVRDKFEVAVDISEEAAVELALGSERVQSFLGDAPPRKVIAKPPNIVNLVAG
;
A
#
# COMPACT_ATOMS: atom_id res chain seq x y z
N PHE A 1 17.72 -21.12 13.25
CA PHE A 1 16.83 -20.03 13.70
C PHE A 1 15.82 -20.52 14.73
N ALA A 2 15.10 -21.62 14.47
CA ALA A 2 14.18 -22.21 15.44
C ALA A 2 14.85 -22.58 16.77
N ASP A 3 16.10 -23.07 16.72
CA ASP A 3 16.87 -23.44 17.90
C ASP A 3 18.39 -23.19 17.68
N PRO A 4 18.86 -21.94 17.80
CA PRO A 4 20.21 -21.56 17.34
C PRO A 4 21.32 -21.81 18.36
N LYS A 5 21.00 -22.22 19.59
CA LYS A 5 21.97 -22.36 20.70
C LYS A 5 22.10 -23.80 21.21
N ASN A 6 21.42 -24.75 20.58
CA ASN A 6 21.48 -26.16 20.95
C ASN A 6 22.84 -26.75 20.60
N SER A 7 23.45 -27.41 21.58
CA SER A 7 24.75 -28.06 21.48
C SER A 7 24.67 -29.58 21.58
N GLU A 8 23.48 -30.14 21.80
CA GLU A 8 23.25 -31.57 22.02
C GLU A 8 22.75 -32.28 20.75
N GLU A 9 21.90 -31.60 19.98
CA GLU A 9 21.32 -32.11 18.74
C GLU A 9 21.53 -31.13 17.57
N ILE A 10 21.15 -31.56 16.36
CA ILE A 10 21.20 -30.68 15.18
C ILE A 10 20.18 -29.52 15.27
N PHE A 11 19.00 -29.79 15.85
CA PHE A 11 17.97 -28.82 16.26
C PHE A 11 16.89 -29.57 17.05
N ASP A 12 16.24 -28.90 18.01
CA ASP A 12 15.08 -29.44 18.71
C ASP A 12 13.92 -29.77 17.73
N PRO A 13 13.43 -31.03 17.70
CA PRO A 13 12.30 -31.42 16.85
C PRO A 13 11.00 -30.67 17.14
N GLU A 14 10.74 -30.27 18.39
CA GLU A 14 9.52 -29.52 18.72
C GLU A 14 9.58 -28.09 18.20
N ALA A 15 10.71 -27.39 18.42
CA ALA A 15 10.96 -26.08 17.83
C ALA A 15 10.87 -26.12 16.29
N ALA A 16 11.42 -27.17 15.66
CA ALA A 16 11.31 -27.35 14.22
C ALA A 16 9.86 -27.52 13.76
N ARG A 17 9.03 -28.33 14.45
CA ARG A 17 7.61 -28.50 14.11
C ARG A 17 6.80 -27.22 14.28
N TYR A 18 7.17 -26.39 15.24
CA TYR A 18 6.47 -25.13 15.49
C TYR A 18 6.75 -24.10 14.39
N TRP A 19 8.01 -23.94 13.99
CA TRP A 19 8.42 -22.87 13.05
C TRP A 19 8.43 -23.27 11.58
N MET A 20 8.42 -24.57 11.25
CA MET A 20 8.51 -25.04 9.87
C MET A 20 7.17 -25.54 9.32
N PRO A 21 6.89 -25.33 8.02
CA PRO A 21 7.76 -24.67 7.04
C PRO A 21 7.79 -23.16 7.25
N VAL A 22 8.79 -22.47 6.69
CA VAL A 22 8.75 -21.01 6.63
C VAL A 22 7.59 -20.60 5.72
N ASP A 23 6.64 -19.83 6.24
CA ASP A 23 5.43 -19.45 5.50
C ASP A 23 5.75 -18.65 4.24
N GLN A 24 6.67 -17.69 4.36
CA GLN A 24 7.03 -16.76 3.30
C GLN A 24 8.55 -16.53 3.27
N TYR A 25 9.19 -16.97 2.20
CA TYR A 25 10.59 -16.69 1.93
C TYR A 25 10.70 -15.55 0.91
N ILE A 26 11.57 -14.56 1.16
CA ILE A 26 11.82 -13.40 0.30
C ILE A 26 13.28 -13.43 -0.15
N GLY A 27 13.53 -13.45 -1.45
CA GLY A 27 14.90 -13.48 -1.98
C GLY A 27 14.98 -13.26 -3.48
N GLY A 28 16.05 -12.64 -3.94
CA GLY A 28 16.23 -12.30 -5.35
C GLY A 28 16.31 -13.53 -6.25
N VAL A 29 15.93 -13.36 -7.52
CA VAL A 29 15.92 -14.44 -8.52
C VAL A 29 17.32 -15.04 -8.76
N GLU A 30 18.39 -14.32 -8.44
CA GLU A 30 19.76 -14.83 -8.49
C GLU A 30 20.00 -16.08 -7.64
N HIS A 31 19.15 -16.34 -6.65
CA HIS A 31 19.27 -17.50 -5.76
C HIS A 31 18.49 -18.74 -6.23
N ALA A 32 17.77 -18.65 -7.36
CA ALA A 32 16.87 -19.70 -7.84
C ALA A 32 17.55 -21.07 -8.11
N VAL A 33 18.73 -21.06 -8.73
CA VAL A 33 19.41 -22.31 -9.18
C VAL A 33 20.49 -22.84 -8.22
N LEU A 34 20.81 -22.09 -7.17
CA LEU A 34 21.80 -22.49 -6.16
C LEU A 34 21.13 -22.65 -4.80
N HIS A 35 21.06 -21.56 -4.03
CA HIS A 35 20.58 -21.59 -2.65
C HIS A 35 19.20 -22.26 -2.53
N LEU A 36 18.23 -21.89 -3.36
CA LEU A 36 16.88 -22.45 -3.28
C LEU A 36 16.85 -23.95 -3.61
N LEU A 37 17.69 -24.41 -4.56
CA LEU A 37 17.81 -25.84 -4.86
C LEU A 37 18.47 -26.60 -3.69
N TYR A 38 19.56 -26.05 -3.13
CA TYR A 38 20.25 -26.65 -1.99
C TYR A 38 19.40 -26.68 -0.73
N ALA A 39 18.64 -25.62 -0.45
CA ALA A 39 17.71 -25.57 0.66
C ALA A 39 16.69 -26.71 0.56
N ARG A 40 16.05 -26.86 -0.61
CA ARG A 40 15.09 -27.96 -0.85
C ARG A 40 15.74 -29.33 -0.75
N PHE A 41 16.92 -29.51 -1.33
CA PHE A 41 17.65 -30.78 -1.27
C PHE A 41 17.98 -31.18 0.16
N ILE A 42 18.57 -30.27 0.95
CA ILE A 42 18.95 -30.55 2.34
C ILE A 42 17.71 -30.81 3.20
N THR A 43 16.62 -30.04 3.02
CA THR A 43 15.36 -30.31 3.74
C THR A 43 14.83 -31.72 3.45
N LYS A 44 14.89 -32.19 2.21
CA LYS A 44 14.46 -33.54 1.85
C LYS A 44 15.34 -34.61 2.47
N VAL A 45 16.66 -34.42 2.45
CA VAL A 45 17.60 -35.35 3.12
C VAL A 45 17.29 -35.42 4.63
N LEU A 46 17.09 -34.27 5.29
CA LEU A 46 16.74 -34.23 6.71
C LEU A 46 15.37 -34.86 7.00
N PHE A 47 14.40 -34.72 6.09
CA PHE A 47 13.10 -35.37 6.19
C PHE A 47 13.23 -36.90 6.08
N ASP A 48 13.99 -37.40 5.10
CA ASP A 48 14.23 -38.83 4.89
C ASP A 48 15.00 -39.47 6.07
N MET A 49 15.83 -38.68 6.76
CA MET A 49 16.50 -39.07 8.01
C MET A 49 15.59 -39.00 9.25
N GLY A 50 14.33 -38.56 9.11
CA GLY A 50 13.39 -38.40 10.21
C GLY A 50 13.65 -37.19 11.12
N LEU A 51 14.51 -36.26 10.70
CA LEU A 51 14.90 -35.09 11.48
C LEU A 51 13.98 -33.88 11.18
N SER A 52 13.68 -33.61 9.91
CA SER A 52 12.82 -32.49 9.54
C SER A 52 11.34 -32.87 9.59
N PRO A 53 10.45 -32.00 10.11
CA PRO A 53 9.00 -32.25 10.09
C PRO A 53 8.35 -31.98 8.73
N VAL A 54 9.10 -31.42 7.75
CA VAL A 54 8.56 -30.98 6.46
C VAL A 54 9.46 -31.42 5.29
N GLN A 55 8.87 -31.62 4.11
CA GLN A 55 9.59 -32.01 2.89
C GLN A 55 10.02 -30.82 2.01
N GLU A 56 9.45 -29.64 2.22
CA GLU A 56 9.77 -28.40 1.52
C GLU A 56 9.99 -27.30 2.57
N PRO A 57 11.07 -26.51 2.46
CA PRO A 57 11.44 -25.54 3.50
C PRO A 57 10.55 -24.29 3.50
N PHE A 58 9.94 -23.94 2.36
CA PHE A 58 9.23 -22.68 2.15
C PHE A 58 7.84 -22.98 1.58
N ALA A 59 6.78 -22.46 2.20
CA ALA A 59 5.41 -22.60 1.69
C ALA A 59 5.16 -21.61 0.53
N ARG A 60 5.71 -20.40 0.61
CA ARG A 60 5.67 -19.38 -0.43
C ARG A 60 7.06 -18.80 -0.67
N LEU A 61 7.33 -18.46 -1.94
CA LEU A 61 8.52 -17.75 -2.37
C LEU A 61 8.09 -16.47 -3.04
N PHE A 62 8.63 -15.34 -2.58
CA PHE A 62 8.50 -14.05 -3.21
C PHE A 62 9.87 -13.60 -3.70
N THR A 63 10.00 -13.34 -5.00
CA THR A 63 11.26 -12.90 -5.61
C THR A 63 11.20 -11.41 -5.92
N GLN A 64 11.93 -10.61 -5.15
CA GLN A 64 12.00 -9.18 -5.41
C GLN A 64 12.82 -8.85 -6.66
N GLY A 65 12.48 -7.73 -7.29
CA GLY A 65 13.27 -7.12 -8.35
C GLY A 65 14.56 -6.47 -7.83
N MET A 66 15.41 -6.07 -8.77
CA MET A 66 16.73 -5.52 -8.46
C MET A 66 16.72 -3.99 -8.50
N LEU A 67 17.50 -3.39 -7.60
CA LEU A 67 17.80 -1.96 -7.69
C LEU A 67 18.87 -1.68 -8.75
N VAL A 68 18.55 -0.74 -9.64
CA VAL A 68 19.36 -0.29 -10.76
C VAL A 68 19.79 1.15 -10.52
N LYS A 69 21.07 1.45 -10.76
CA LYS A 69 21.61 2.81 -10.76
C LYS A 69 22.57 2.99 -11.93
N ASP A 70 22.48 4.14 -12.59
CA ASP A 70 23.28 4.48 -13.77
C ASP A 70 23.15 3.45 -14.91
N GLY A 71 21.93 2.93 -15.10
CA GLY A 71 21.62 1.97 -16.18
C GLY A 71 22.09 0.53 -15.94
N ALA A 72 22.62 0.21 -14.75
CA ALA A 72 23.07 -1.14 -14.40
C ALA A 72 22.66 -1.55 -12.99
N LYS A 73 22.49 -2.86 -12.77
CA LYS A 73 22.34 -3.43 -11.42
C LYS A 73 23.48 -2.95 -10.52
N MET A 74 23.16 -2.53 -9.29
CA MET A 74 24.17 -2.08 -8.34
C MET A 74 25.16 -3.20 -8.03
N SER A 75 26.47 -2.91 -8.12
CA SER A 75 27.51 -3.87 -7.74
C SER A 75 28.83 -3.17 -7.42
N LYS A 76 29.60 -3.73 -6.49
CA LYS A 76 30.90 -3.16 -6.09
C LYS A 76 31.86 -3.00 -7.27
N SER A 77 31.89 -3.97 -8.19
CA SER A 77 32.75 -3.94 -9.37
C SER A 77 32.41 -2.83 -10.37
N LYS A 78 31.16 -2.33 -10.36
CA LYS A 78 30.70 -1.25 -11.24
C LYS A 78 30.77 0.13 -10.59
N GLY A 79 31.11 0.22 -9.30
CA GLY A 79 31.21 1.49 -8.58
C GLY A 79 29.88 2.26 -8.42
N ASN A 80 28.74 1.65 -8.78
CA ASN A 80 27.41 2.26 -8.73
C ASN A 80 26.60 1.87 -7.48
N VAL A 81 27.28 1.38 -6.43
CA VAL A 81 26.65 1.03 -5.16
C VAL A 81 26.23 2.31 -4.45
N VAL A 82 24.98 2.35 -3.99
CA VAL A 82 24.50 3.40 -3.09
C VAL A 82 24.82 2.98 -1.67
N SER A 83 25.62 3.77 -0.95
CA SER A 83 25.76 3.57 0.49
C SER A 83 24.55 4.16 1.21
N PRO A 84 23.84 3.38 2.05
CA PRO A 84 22.71 3.88 2.82
C PRO A 84 23.09 4.94 3.86
N ASP A 85 24.33 4.96 4.35
CA ASP A 85 24.78 5.79 5.48
C ASP A 85 24.43 7.28 5.32
N HIS A 86 24.70 7.85 4.14
CA HIS A 86 24.38 9.24 3.83
C HIS A 86 22.87 9.54 3.99
N TYR A 87 22.02 8.60 3.59
CA TYR A 87 20.58 8.79 3.67
C TYR A 87 20.09 8.60 5.10
N TYR A 88 20.69 7.69 5.89
CA TYR A 88 20.35 7.55 7.30
C TYR A 88 20.62 8.85 8.07
N ASP A 89 21.79 9.45 7.85
CA ASP A 89 22.17 10.70 8.52
C ASP A 89 21.27 11.89 8.11
N ARG A 90 20.81 11.90 6.86
CA ARG A 90 20.08 13.04 6.29
C ARG A 90 18.55 12.94 6.40
N TYR A 91 18.00 11.74 6.19
CA TYR A 91 16.56 11.51 6.06
C TYR A 91 16.02 10.52 7.09
N GLY A 92 16.89 9.79 7.80
CA GLY A 92 16.51 8.74 8.73
C GLY A 92 16.15 7.42 8.06
N ALA A 93 16.07 6.36 8.87
CA ALA A 93 15.79 5.00 8.39
C ALA A 93 14.40 4.87 7.75
N ASP A 94 13.39 5.54 8.30
CA ASP A 94 12.00 5.42 7.86
C ASP A 94 11.76 5.98 6.47
N ALA A 95 12.40 7.11 6.12
CA ALA A 95 12.28 7.69 4.79
C ALA A 95 12.80 6.74 3.71
N ILE A 96 13.90 6.04 3.98
CA ILE A 96 14.52 5.08 3.05
C ILE A 96 13.67 3.82 2.95
N ARG A 97 13.23 3.26 4.08
CA ARG A 97 12.35 2.08 4.11
C ARG A 97 11.08 2.33 3.30
N LEU A 98 10.43 3.47 3.53
CA LEU A 98 9.25 3.86 2.75
C LEU A 98 9.57 4.02 1.27
N TYR A 99 10.73 4.61 0.94
CA TYR A 99 11.12 4.78 -0.44
C TYR A 99 11.30 3.43 -1.15
N GLU A 100 11.99 2.47 -0.53
CA GLU A 100 12.17 1.12 -1.07
C GLU A 100 10.85 0.40 -1.28
N LEU A 101 9.88 0.58 -0.38
CA LEU A 101 8.53 0.04 -0.50
C LEU A 101 7.67 0.78 -1.54
N PHE A 102 7.99 2.04 -1.85
CA PHE A 102 7.19 2.92 -2.71
C PHE A 102 7.69 3.03 -4.16
N ILE A 103 8.97 2.74 -4.40
CA ILE A 103 9.65 2.98 -5.68
C ILE A 103 9.00 2.28 -6.87
N GLY A 104 8.28 1.19 -6.65
CA GLY A 104 7.56 0.44 -7.68
C GLY A 104 7.04 -0.89 -7.16
N PRO A 105 6.42 -1.71 -8.04
CA PRO A 105 6.03 -3.07 -7.69
C PRO A 105 7.25 -3.88 -7.22
N PRO A 106 7.12 -4.67 -6.15
CA PRO A 106 8.27 -5.32 -5.53
C PRO A 106 8.94 -6.39 -6.41
N THR A 107 8.24 -6.93 -7.41
CA THR A 107 8.78 -7.93 -8.35
C THR A 107 9.57 -7.32 -9.50
N ASP A 108 9.44 -6.01 -9.71
CA ASP A 108 9.99 -5.31 -10.86
C ASP A 108 11.36 -4.71 -10.51
N ASP A 109 12.27 -4.69 -11.48
CA ASP A 109 13.52 -3.94 -11.33
C ASP A 109 13.18 -2.44 -11.21
N ALA A 110 13.81 -1.74 -10.26
CA ALA A 110 13.52 -0.34 -9.97
C ALA A 110 14.78 0.53 -10.04
N ILE A 111 14.63 1.73 -10.61
CA ILE A 111 15.74 2.69 -10.75
C ILE A 111 15.81 3.56 -9.50
N TRP A 112 16.93 3.46 -8.78
CA TRP A 112 17.19 4.28 -7.60
C TRP A 112 17.22 5.78 -7.95
N SER A 113 16.57 6.59 -7.13
CA SER A 113 16.39 8.03 -7.29
C SER A 113 16.39 8.73 -5.94
N ASP A 114 17.38 9.59 -5.72
CA ASP A 114 17.49 10.39 -4.49
C ASP A 114 16.27 11.30 -4.30
N ARG A 115 15.68 11.78 -5.40
CA ARG A 115 14.44 12.57 -5.37
C ARG A 115 13.25 11.78 -4.84
N GLY A 116 13.27 10.46 -5.00
CA GLY A 116 12.26 9.57 -4.43
C GLY A 116 12.35 9.52 -2.91
N VAL A 117 13.57 9.42 -2.37
CA VAL A 117 13.83 9.48 -0.91
C VAL A 117 13.41 10.82 -0.33
N GLU A 118 13.70 11.94 -1.01
CA GLU A 118 13.20 13.25 -0.60
C GLU A 118 11.66 13.32 -0.59
N GLY A 119 11.01 12.60 -1.50
CA GLY A 119 9.55 12.51 -1.55
C GLY A 119 8.95 11.83 -0.32
N THR A 120 9.49 10.69 0.08
CA THR A 120 9.03 9.95 1.27
C THR A 120 9.39 10.67 2.58
N SER A 121 10.54 11.33 2.63
CA SER A 121 10.91 12.23 3.75
C SER A 121 9.90 13.38 3.90
N ARG A 122 9.55 14.09 2.82
CA ARG A 122 8.51 15.15 2.87
C ARG A 122 7.12 14.63 3.28
N PHE A 123 6.80 13.39 2.92
CA PHE A 123 5.58 12.74 3.37
C PHE A 123 5.61 12.52 4.88
N LEU A 124 6.68 11.95 5.42
CA LEU A 124 6.85 11.76 6.86
C LEU A 124 6.82 13.09 7.62
N ASP A 125 7.47 14.14 7.11
CA ASP A 125 7.43 15.49 7.71
C ASP A 125 6.00 16.01 7.79
N ARG A 126 5.16 15.75 6.77
CA ARG A 126 3.75 16.15 6.81
C ARG A 126 2.97 15.40 7.88
N VAL A 127 3.15 14.08 7.96
CA VAL A 127 2.52 13.25 9.00
C VAL A 127 2.94 13.77 10.38
N TRP A 128 4.23 14.01 10.58
CA TRP A 128 4.78 14.58 11.81
C TRP A 128 4.10 15.89 12.20
N ARG A 129 4.05 16.87 11.29
CA ARG A 129 3.44 18.18 11.53
C ARG A 129 1.95 18.12 11.84
N MET A 130 1.24 17.09 11.40
CA MET A 130 -0.14 16.86 11.83
C MET A 130 -0.18 16.38 13.28
N GLY A 131 0.61 15.37 13.65
CA GLY A 131 0.62 14.82 15.01
C GLY A 131 1.12 15.79 16.09
N VAL A 132 2.05 16.70 15.77
CA VAL A 132 2.51 17.73 16.73
C VAL A 132 1.63 18.99 16.75
N GLY A 133 0.51 19.01 16.01
CA GLY A 133 -0.44 20.12 16.02
C GLY A 133 0.01 21.37 15.27
N GLU A 134 0.94 21.27 14.31
CA GLU A 134 1.40 22.41 13.49
C GLU A 134 0.56 22.66 12.23
N SER A 135 -0.54 21.90 12.06
CA SER A 135 -1.27 21.79 10.78
C SER A 135 -2.68 22.38 10.79
N GLY A 136 -3.17 22.79 11.96
CA GLY A 136 -4.52 23.31 12.19
C GLY A 136 -4.96 23.02 13.62
N ASP A 137 -6.00 23.72 14.08
CA ASP A 137 -6.58 23.50 15.40
C ASP A 137 -7.68 22.44 15.35
N LEU A 138 -7.71 21.58 16.37
CA LEU A 138 -8.81 20.62 16.58
C LEU A 138 -9.93 21.29 17.38
N VAL A 139 -11.17 21.11 16.93
CA VAL A 139 -12.36 21.68 17.55
C VAL A 139 -13.28 20.60 18.13
N ASP A 140 -13.94 20.93 19.23
CA ASP A 140 -14.96 20.08 19.82
C ASP A 140 -16.34 20.56 19.32
N ARG A 141 -16.91 19.83 18.36
CA ARG A 141 -18.21 20.15 17.74
C ARG A 141 -19.01 18.87 17.44
N PRO A 142 -20.33 18.99 17.20
CA PRO A 142 -21.13 17.89 16.67
C PRO A 142 -20.57 17.36 15.35
N GLU A 143 -20.81 16.09 15.09
CA GLU A 143 -20.47 15.43 13.82
C GLU A 143 -21.24 16.04 12.64
N THR A 144 -20.57 16.11 11.50
CA THR A 144 -21.04 16.61 10.22
C THR A 144 -20.75 15.58 9.12
N ASP A 145 -21.39 15.74 7.97
CA ASP A 145 -21.19 14.84 6.82
C ASP A 145 -19.72 14.79 6.37
N ASP A 146 -18.98 15.89 6.47
CA ASP A 146 -17.54 15.95 6.16
C ASP A 146 -16.72 15.04 7.09
N ASP A 147 -17.10 14.96 8.38
CA ASP A 147 -16.42 14.10 9.35
C ASP A 147 -16.64 12.61 9.01
N VAL A 148 -17.87 12.27 8.62
CA VAL A 148 -18.25 10.92 8.19
C VAL A 148 -17.48 10.53 6.94
N GLU A 149 -17.30 11.43 5.96
CA GLU A 149 -16.49 11.10 4.78
C GLU A 149 -15.00 10.95 5.08
N VAL A 150 -14.44 11.70 6.04
CA VAL A 150 -13.05 11.47 6.49
C VAL A 150 -12.90 10.07 7.08
N LEU A 151 -13.85 9.60 7.89
CA LEU A 151 -13.84 8.25 8.45
C LEU A 151 -14.04 7.18 7.37
N ARG A 152 -14.96 7.39 6.41
CA ARG A 152 -15.12 6.50 5.25
C ARG A 152 -13.84 6.36 4.46
N GLU A 153 -13.13 7.45 4.20
CA GLU A 153 -11.84 7.41 3.50
C GLU A 153 -10.77 6.68 4.33
N ALA A 154 -10.75 6.86 5.65
CA ALA A 154 -9.86 6.10 6.53
C ALA A 154 -10.15 4.59 6.47
N HIS A 155 -11.42 4.17 6.56
CA HIS A 155 -11.82 2.77 6.45
C HIS A 155 -11.51 2.16 5.08
N ARG A 156 -11.74 2.90 3.99
CA ARG A 156 -11.35 2.48 2.63
C ARG A 156 -9.82 2.33 2.51
N THR A 157 -9.07 3.20 3.18
CA THR A 157 -7.60 3.12 3.22
C THR A 157 -7.15 1.87 3.98
N ILE A 158 -7.77 1.56 5.13
CA ILE A 158 -7.49 0.32 5.88
C ILE A 158 -7.72 -0.91 5.01
N GLU A 159 -8.87 -1.01 4.36
CA GLU A 159 -9.18 -2.14 3.47
C GLU A 159 -8.12 -2.26 2.36
N ARG A 160 -7.79 -1.15 1.69
CA ARG A 160 -6.82 -1.13 0.60
C ARG A 160 -5.42 -1.52 1.07
N VAL A 161 -4.92 -0.90 2.14
CA VAL A 161 -3.58 -1.17 2.68
C VAL A 161 -3.46 -2.61 3.15
N THR A 162 -4.49 -3.15 3.84
CA THR A 162 -4.50 -4.54 4.30
C THR A 162 -4.39 -5.50 3.12
N ASN A 163 -5.23 -5.32 2.10
CA ASN A 163 -5.20 -6.17 0.90
C ASN A 163 -3.90 -6.04 0.09
N ASP A 164 -3.34 -4.83 0.03
CA ASP A 164 -2.11 -4.56 -0.70
C ASP A 164 -0.89 -5.19 -0.01
N ILE A 165 -0.80 -5.13 1.34
CA ILE A 165 0.26 -5.79 2.10
C ILE A 165 0.22 -7.30 1.89
N ASP A 166 -0.96 -7.93 1.95
CA ASP A 166 -1.13 -9.38 1.73
C ASP A 166 -0.63 -9.82 0.35
N ARG A 167 -0.72 -8.93 -0.64
CA ARG A 167 -0.30 -9.17 -2.03
C ARG A 167 1.09 -8.60 -2.35
N PHE A 168 1.78 -8.06 -1.35
CA PHE A 168 3.08 -7.41 -1.48
C PHE A 168 3.06 -6.13 -2.33
N SER A 169 1.89 -5.56 -2.64
CA SER A 169 1.74 -4.29 -3.35
C SER A 169 2.05 -3.08 -2.46
N PHE A 170 3.23 -3.06 -1.82
CA PHE A 170 3.59 -2.04 -0.83
C PHE A 170 3.59 -0.63 -1.41
N ASN A 171 3.88 -0.47 -2.70
CA ASN A 171 3.89 0.81 -3.36
C ASN A 171 2.49 1.45 -3.43
N THR A 172 1.45 0.64 -3.66
CA THR A 172 0.07 1.12 -3.68
C THR A 172 -0.49 1.30 -2.27
N ALA A 173 -0.01 0.52 -1.29
CA ALA A 173 -0.31 0.72 0.13
C ALA A 173 0.25 2.07 0.64
N VAL A 174 1.52 2.38 0.34
CA VAL A 174 2.11 3.68 0.68
C VAL A 174 1.37 4.81 -0.02
N ALA A 175 1.03 4.65 -1.31
CA ALA A 175 0.23 5.65 -2.03
C ALA A 175 -1.12 5.92 -1.35
N ALA A 176 -1.83 4.88 -0.90
CA ALA A 176 -3.11 5.02 -0.20
C ALA A 176 -2.94 5.79 1.13
N MET A 177 -1.88 5.50 1.89
CA MET A 177 -1.58 6.26 3.12
C MET A 177 -1.21 7.72 2.83
N MET A 178 -0.52 7.99 1.72
CA MET A 178 -0.26 9.37 1.27
C MET A 178 -1.57 10.08 0.90
N GLU A 179 -2.50 9.42 0.22
CA GLU A 179 -3.83 9.92 -0.10
C GLU A 179 -4.61 10.28 1.18
N LEU A 180 -4.69 9.36 2.15
CA LEU A 180 -5.33 9.62 3.45
C LEU A 180 -4.66 10.80 4.18
N SER A 181 -3.33 10.89 4.17
CA SER A 181 -2.63 12.02 4.79
C SER A 181 -2.98 13.37 4.14
N ASN A 182 -3.26 13.40 2.83
CA ASN A 182 -3.73 14.60 2.15
C ASN A 182 -5.15 14.96 2.56
N THR A 183 -6.03 13.96 2.69
CA THR A 183 -7.40 14.13 3.20
C THR A 183 -7.38 14.73 4.61
N LEU A 184 -6.61 14.16 5.53
CA LEU A 184 -6.46 14.66 6.90
C LEU A 184 -5.89 16.09 6.94
N MET A 185 -4.90 16.37 6.11
CA MET A 185 -4.32 17.70 6.00
C MET A 185 -5.32 18.75 5.48
N SER A 186 -6.17 18.37 4.53
CA SER A 186 -7.24 19.23 4.01
C SER A 186 -8.31 19.46 5.08
N TYR A 187 -8.67 18.41 5.80
CA TYR A 187 -9.66 18.44 6.87
C TYR A 187 -9.24 19.35 8.03
N LEU A 188 -7.98 19.27 8.47
CA LEU A 188 -7.38 20.17 9.47
C LEU A 188 -7.42 21.65 9.07
N ARG A 189 -7.46 21.94 7.77
CA ARG A 189 -7.48 23.30 7.21
C ARG A 189 -8.87 23.76 6.76
N SER A 190 -9.91 22.96 7.04
CA SER A 190 -11.28 23.32 6.68
C SER A 190 -11.77 24.53 7.47
N ASP A 191 -12.64 25.35 6.86
CA ASP A 191 -13.20 26.54 7.52
C ASP A 191 -14.02 26.20 8.77
N ALA A 192 -14.62 25.01 8.80
CA ALA A 192 -15.40 24.50 9.93
C ALA A 192 -14.53 23.96 11.09
N GLY A 193 -13.21 23.82 10.86
CA GLY A 193 -12.29 23.15 11.77
C GLY A 193 -12.46 21.62 11.77
N ALA A 194 -11.34 20.92 11.96
CA ALA A 194 -11.35 19.47 12.12
C ALA A 194 -11.89 19.08 13.50
N ARG A 195 -12.92 18.23 13.52
CA ARG A 195 -13.46 17.65 14.74
C ARG A 195 -12.40 16.76 15.39
N ARG A 196 -12.12 17.00 16.67
CA ARG A 196 -11.06 16.30 17.43
C ARG A 196 -11.15 14.78 17.33
N GLU A 197 -12.28 14.21 17.74
CA GLU A 197 -12.47 12.75 17.80
C GLU A 197 -12.30 12.10 16.41
N THR A 198 -12.88 12.70 15.37
CA THR A 198 -12.75 12.23 13.98
C THR A 198 -11.30 12.24 13.50
N PHE A 199 -10.57 13.33 13.77
CA PHE A 199 -9.15 13.41 13.39
C PHE A 199 -8.30 12.41 14.15
N GLU A 200 -8.45 12.33 15.48
CA GLU A 200 -7.67 11.43 16.34
C GLU A 200 -7.88 9.96 15.93
N GLU A 201 -9.12 9.57 15.63
CA GLU A 201 -9.43 8.22 15.14
C GLU A 201 -8.78 7.93 13.77
N ALA A 202 -9.01 8.79 12.77
CA ALA A 202 -8.49 8.59 11.42
C ALA A 202 -6.95 8.67 11.36
N TYR A 203 -6.34 9.57 12.14
CA TYR A 203 -4.90 9.68 12.27
C TYR A 203 -4.31 8.47 13.00
N GLY A 204 -4.98 7.95 14.04
CA GLY A 204 -4.61 6.70 14.70
C GLY A 204 -4.65 5.48 13.77
N TYR A 205 -5.58 5.43 12.80
CA TYR A 205 -5.56 4.43 11.74
C TYR A 205 -4.35 4.59 10.83
N LEU A 206 -4.04 5.82 10.39
CA LEU A 206 -2.87 6.12 9.57
C LEU A 206 -1.58 5.66 10.25
N LEU A 207 -1.39 5.97 11.54
CA LEU A 207 -0.18 5.59 12.28
C LEU A 207 -0.02 4.07 12.39
N ARG A 208 -1.10 3.34 12.69
CA ARG A 208 -1.05 1.86 12.76
C ARG A 208 -0.73 1.22 11.41
N MET A 209 -1.29 1.74 10.32
CA MET A 209 -0.95 1.29 8.96
C MET A 209 0.51 1.63 8.57
N LEU A 210 1.01 2.77 9.03
CA LEU A 210 2.36 3.24 8.74
C LEU A 210 3.43 2.47 9.54
N GLY A 211 3.08 1.96 10.73
CA GLY A 211 3.99 1.30 11.68
C GLY A 211 4.91 0.23 11.07
N PRO A 212 4.42 -0.74 10.27
CA PRO A 212 5.29 -1.74 9.64
C PRO A 212 6.34 -1.15 8.68
N MET A 213 6.06 0.02 8.09
CA MET A 213 6.86 0.63 7.03
C MET A 213 7.82 1.71 7.56
N ALA A 214 7.32 2.58 8.45
CA ALA A 214 8.06 3.65 9.11
C ALA A 214 7.87 3.58 10.65
N PRO A 215 8.43 2.56 11.31
CA PRO A 215 8.14 2.25 12.71
C PRO A 215 8.55 3.32 13.70
N HIS A 216 9.63 4.08 13.43
CA HIS A 216 10.17 5.02 14.41
C HIS A 216 9.29 6.28 14.49
N VAL A 217 9.02 6.90 13.33
CA VAL A 217 8.14 8.07 13.21
C VAL A 217 6.72 7.72 13.65
N ALA A 218 6.19 6.58 13.22
CA ALA A 218 4.84 6.18 13.60
C ALA A 218 4.71 5.94 15.11
N HIS A 219 5.70 5.30 15.74
CA HIS A 219 5.67 5.04 17.18
C HIS A 219 5.80 6.33 18.01
N GLU A 220 6.72 7.21 17.65
CA GLU A 220 6.89 8.50 18.34
C GLU A 220 5.60 9.34 18.26
N LEU A 221 4.99 9.40 17.08
CA LEU A 221 3.74 10.13 16.89
C LEU A 221 2.58 9.48 17.64
N TRP A 222 2.54 8.14 17.71
CA TRP A 222 1.55 7.42 18.50
C TRP A 222 1.62 7.83 19.97
N GLU A 223 2.82 7.90 20.56
CA GLU A 223 2.99 8.37 21.94
C GLU A 223 2.60 9.85 22.10
N ILE A 224 3.05 10.73 21.19
CA ILE A 224 2.74 12.16 21.21
C ILE A 224 1.22 12.40 21.18
N THR A 225 0.48 11.63 20.37
CA THR A 225 -0.98 11.77 20.23
C THR A 225 -1.77 10.98 21.26
N GLY A 226 -1.14 10.51 22.34
CA GLY A 226 -1.84 9.88 23.48
C GLY A 226 -2.07 8.37 23.35
N GLY A 227 -1.36 7.70 22.45
CA GLY A 227 -1.32 6.25 22.35
C GLY A 227 -0.77 5.61 23.63
N GLY A 228 -1.44 4.55 24.11
CA GLY A 228 -1.16 3.99 25.44
C GLY A 228 -0.01 2.97 25.48
N SER A 229 0.05 2.05 24.51
CA SER A 229 1.07 1.00 24.44
C SER A 229 2.03 1.20 23.27
N MET A 230 3.07 0.35 23.20
CA MET A 230 3.98 0.36 22.05
C MET A 230 3.17 0.09 20.78
N LEU A 231 3.31 0.95 19.76
CA LEU A 231 2.54 0.82 18.52
C LEU A 231 2.67 -0.57 17.89
N ALA A 232 3.86 -1.18 17.98
CA ALA A 232 4.13 -2.52 17.45
C ALA A 232 3.34 -3.66 18.14
N THR A 233 2.75 -3.41 19.32
CA THR A 233 1.91 -4.36 20.04
C THR A 233 0.42 -4.08 19.89
N GLU A 234 0.04 -2.97 19.26
CA GLU A 234 -1.36 -2.65 18.97
C GLU A 234 -1.92 -3.59 17.90
N ALA A 235 -3.23 -3.82 17.96
CA ALA A 235 -3.92 -4.58 16.94
C ALA A 235 -3.89 -3.83 15.60
N TRP A 236 -3.75 -4.58 14.50
CA TRP A 236 -3.95 -4.05 13.16
C TRP A 236 -5.35 -3.44 13.04
N PRO A 237 -5.51 -2.26 12.42
CA PRO A 237 -6.82 -1.62 12.32
C PRO A 237 -7.76 -2.43 11.42
N GLU A 238 -9.00 -2.57 11.84
CA GLU A 238 -10.07 -3.20 11.06
C GLU A 238 -10.94 -2.13 10.42
N TRP A 239 -11.53 -2.42 9.26
CA TRP A 239 -12.46 -1.51 8.60
C TRP A 239 -13.91 -1.90 8.85
N ASP A 240 -14.80 -0.91 8.90
CA ASP A 240 -16.25 -1.14 8.90
C ASP A 240 -16.72 -1.36 7.44
N PRO A 241 -17.34 -2.53 7.13
CA PRO A 241 -17.89 -2.80 5.80
C PRO A 241 -18.90 -1.74 5.31
N GLU A 242 -19.67 -1.10 6.21
CA GLU A 242 -20.63 -0.06 5.82
C GLU A 242 -19.92 1.26 5.44
N MET A 243 -18.79 1.57 6.09
CA MET A 243 -18.01 2.78 5.78
C MET A 243 -17.23 2.65 4.47
N VAL A 244 -16.91 1.42 4.05
CA VAL A 244 -16.21 1.17 2.79
C VAL A 244 -17.14 1.24 1.58
N LYS A 245 -18.44 0.97 1.77
CA LYS A 245 -19.42 1.03 0.68
C LYS A 245 -19.36 2.36 -0.03
N ARG A 246 -19.51 2.28 -1.35
CA ARG A 246 -19.68 3.44 -2.21
C ARG A 246 -21.13 3.44 -2.65
N ASP A 247 -21.85 4.50 -2.32
CA ASP A 247 -23.21 4.68 -2.82
C ASP A 247 -23.17 5.19 -4.27
N VAL A 248 -22.12 5.97 -4.60
CA VAL A 248 -21.84 6.49 -5.93
C VAL A 248 -20.39 6.24 -6.35
N VAL A 249 -20.16 6.07 -7.65
CA VAL A 249 -18.83 5.96 -8.26
C VAL A 249 -18.75 6.79 -9.53
N THR A 250 -17.54 7.10 -9.95
CA THR A 250 -17.31 7.80 -11.20
C THR A 250 -17.38 6.85 -12.41
N LEU A 251 -18.44 6.98 -13.20
CA LEU A 251 -18.54 6.38 -14.54
C LEU A 251 -17.66 7.15 -15.52
N VAL A 252 -16.65 6.50 -16.09
CA VAL A 252 -15.80 7.09 -17.13
C VAL A 252 -16.39 6.83 -18.50
N VAL A 253 -16.63 7.88 -19.28
CA VAL A 253 -17.13 7.77 -20.65
C VAL A 253 -16.00 8.02 -21.65
N GLN A 254 -15.82 7.08 -22.56
CA GLN A 254 -14.81 7.12 -23.61
C GLN A 254 -15.44 7.13 -25.00
N VAL A 255 -14.75 7.78 -25.94
CA VAL A 255 -15.00 7.66 -27.39
C VAL A 255 -13.73 7.19 -28.05
N ASN A 256 -13.79 6.05 -28.76
CA ASN A 256 -12.63 5.40 -29.38
C ASN A 256 -11.46 5.21 -28.38
N GLY A 257 -11.78 4.81 -27.14
CA GLY A 257 -10.79 4.54 -26.08
C GLY A 257 -10.21 5.79 -25.41
N LYS A 258 -10.62 7.01 -25.78
CA LYS A 258 -10.17 8.25 -25.14
C LYS A 258 -11.25 8.78 -24.21
N VAL A 259 -10.89 9.11 -22.97
CA VAL A 259 -11.81 9.72 -21.99
C VAL A 259 -12.35 11.04 -22.51
N ARG A 260 -13.68 11.15 -22.53
CA ARG A 260 -14.43 12.34 -22.96
C ARG A 260 -15.23 12.95 -21.85
N ASP A 261 -15.79 12.14 -20.96
CA ASP A 261 -16.58 12.64 -19.85
C ASP A 261 -16.51 11.73 -18.62
N LYS A 262 -17.02 12.24 -17.49
CA LYS A 262 -17.13 11.52 -16.23
C LYS A 262 -18.42 11.90 -15.51
N PHE A 263 -19.13 10.91 -14.98
CA PHE A 263 -20.36 11.11 -14.22
C PHE A 263 -20.28 10.43 -12.86
N GLU A 264 -20.87 11.02 -11.83
CA GLU A 264 -21.17 10.29 -10.60
C GLU A 264 -22.48 9.54 -10.77
N VAL A 265 -22.43 8.23 -10.56
CA VAL A 265 -23.57 7.33 -10.75
C VAL A 265 -23.69 6.39 -9.56
N ALA A 266 -24.90 5.90 -9.29
CA ALA A 266 -25.11 4.87 -8.29
C ALA A 266 -24.30 3.61 -8.62
N VAL A 267 -23.77 2.92 -7.61
CA VAL A 267 -22.95 1.71 -7.82
C VAL A 267 -23.73 0.59 -8.52
N ASP A 268 -25.04 0.57 -8.37
CA ASP A 268 -25.96 -0.38 -8.98
C ASP A 268 -26.57 0.11 -10.30
N ILE A 269 -26.03 1.18 -10.92
CA ILE A 269 -26.52 1.68 -12.21
C ILE A 269 -26.56 0.57 -13.26
N SER A 270 -27.70 0.44 -13.94
CA SER A 270 -27.86 -0.55 -15.00
C SER A 270 -27.01 -0.21 -16.22
N GLU A 271 -26.72 -1.21 -17.06
CA GLU A 271 -25.97 -1.00 -18.30
C GLU A 271 -26.70 -0.01 -19.23
N GLU A 272 -28.02 -0.12 -19.31
CA GLU A 272 -28.88 0.74 -20.13
C GLU A 272 -28.81 2.19 -19.64
N ALA A 273 -28.96 2.42 -18.33
CA ALA A 273 -28.91 3.76 -17.75
C ALA A 273 -27.52 4.41 -17.91
N ALA A 274 -26.45 3.63 -17.76
CA ALA A 274 -25.07 4.12 -17.95
C ALA A 274 -24.81 4.53 -19.41
N VAL A 275 -25.33 3.76 -20.37
CA VAL A 275 -25.20 4.05 -21.81
C VAL A 275 -26.05 5.27 -22.20
N GLU A 276 -27.26 5.38 -21.66
CA GLU A 276 -28.12 6.55 -21.89
C GLU A 276 -27.46 7.83 -21.38
N LEU A 277 -26.90 7.80 -20.17
CA LEU A 277 -26.15 8.92 -19.59
C LEU A 277 -24.94 9.32 -20.47
N ALA A 278 -24.18 8.33 -20.95
CA ALA A 278 -23.04 8.55 -21.83
C ALA A 278 -23.44 9.19 -23.18
N LEU A 279 -24.54 8.72 -23.78
CA LEU A 279 -25.04 9.25 -25.05
C LEU A 279 -25.72 10.61 -24.90
N GLY A 280 -26.26 10.94 -23.71
CA GLY A 280 -26.86 12.22 -23.38
C GLY A 280 -25.86 13.36 -23.16
N SER A 281 -24.56 13.05 -23.02
CA SER A 281 -23.52 14.06 -22.83
C SER A 281 -23.25 14.85 -24.13
N GLU A 282 -23.48 16.16 -24.11
CA GLU A 282 -23.13 17.07 -25.21
C GLU A 282 -21.64 16.95 -25.57
N ARG A 283 -20.78 16.79 -24.55
CA ARG A 283 -19.34 16.64 -24.73
C ARG A 283 -19.03 15.35 -25.48
N VAL A 284 -19.64 14.23 -25.11
CA VAL A 284 -19.46 12.94 -25.80
C VAL A 284 -19.99 12.99 -27.24
N GLN A 285 -21.18 13.56 -27.44
CA GLN A 285 -21.79 13.72 -28.76
C GLN A 285 -20.88 14.49 -29.72
N SER A 286 -20.20 15.55 -29.24
CA SER A 286 -19.24 16.31 -30.07
C SER A 286 -18.08 15.47 -30.62
N PHE A 287 -17.73 14.36 -29.97
CA PHE A 287 -16.70 13.42 -30.43
C PHE A 287 -17.25 12.21 -31.20
N LEU A 288 -18.52 11.88 -30.99
CA LEU A 288 -19.19 10.77 -31.67
C LEU A 288 -19.66 11.16 -33.08
N GLY A 289 -20.01 12.44 -33.26
CA GLY A 289 -20.63 12.96 -34.49
C GLY A 289 -22.12 12.62 -34.57
N ASP A 290 -22.70 12.83 -35.76
CA ASP A 290 -24.15 12.67 -36.00
C ASP A 290 -24.61 11.21 -36.15
N ALA A 291 -23.68 10.26 -36.22
CA ALA A 291 -23.97 8.84 -36.43
C ALA A 291 -24.00 8.07 -35.09
N PRO A 292 -24.90 7.08 -34.93
CA PRO A 292 -24.90 6.22 -33.76
C PRO A 292 -23.58 5.42 -33.67
N PRO A 293 -23.13 5.08 -32.46
CA PRO A 293 -21.89 4.34 -32.28
C PRO A 293 -21.99 2.96 -32.94
N ARG A 294 -20.92 2.57 -33.64
CA ARG A 294 -20.84 1.24 -34.28
C ARG A 294 -20.84 0.11 -33.26
N LYS A 295 -20.28 0.37 -32.07
CA LYS A 295 -20.22 -0.56 -30.96
C LYS A 295 -20.23 0.19 -29.64
N VAL A 296 -20.98 -0.33 -28.67
CA VAL A 296 -20.97 0.12 -27.27
C VAL A 296 -20.32 -0.97 -26.43
N ILE A 297 -19.39 -0.58 -25.57
CA ILE A 297 -18.77 -1.45 -24.57
C ILE A 297 -19.03 -0.83 -23.21
N ALA A 298 -20.01 -1.35 -22.49
CA ALA A 298 -20.35 -0.90 -21.16
C ALA A 298 -19.94 -1.96 -20.12
N LYS A 299 -19.32 -1.50 -19.04
CA LYS A 299 -19.01 -2.28 -17.84
C LYS A 299 -19.33 -1.38 -16.64
N PRO A 300 -20.64 -1.16 -16.38
CA PRO A 300 -21.05 -0.35 -15.23
C PRO A 300 -20.54 -0.99 -13.92
N PRO A 301 -20.38 -0.18 -12.87
CA PRO A 301 -20.55 1.28 -12.87
C PRO A 301 -19.29 2.05 -13.34
N ASN A 302 -18.27 1.35 -13.84
CA ASN A 302 -16.93 1.92 -14.03
C ASN A 302 -16.72 2.61 -15.39
N ILE A 303 -17.20 2.02 -16.50
CA ILE A 303 -16.85 2.52 -17.84
C ILE A 303 -17.92 2.28 -18.90
N VAL A 304 -18.10 3.27 -19.77
CA VAL A 304 -18.77 3.14 -21.08
C VAL A 304 -17.82 3.63 -22.17
N ASN A 305 -17.48 2.78 -23.12
CA ASN A 305 -16.70 3.15 -24.30
C ASN A 305 -17.54 3.03 -25.57
N LEU A 306 -17.72 4.16 -26.25
CA LEU A 306 -18.45 4.27 -27.49
C LEU A 306 -17.45 4.25 -28.66
N VAL A 307 -17.61 3.28 -29.56
CA VAL A 307 -16.77 3.18 -30.76
C VAL A 307 -17.48 3.91 -31.89
N ALA A 308 -16.93 5.05 -32.29
CA ALA A 308 -17.42 5.83 -33.42
C ALA A 308 -17.10 5.13 -34.75
N GLY A 309 -17.92 5.41 -35.76
CA GLY A 309 -17.80 4.89 -37.13
C GLY A 309 -16.73 5.58 -37.95
#